data_AF-A0A8S0YJB6-F1
#
_entry.id   AF-A0A8S0YJB6-F1
#
_cell.length_a   1.000
_cell.length_b   1.000
_cell.length_c   1.000
_cell.angle_alpha   90.00
_cell.angle_beta   90.00
_cell.angle_gamma   90.00
#
_symmetry.space_group_name_H-M   'P 1'
#
loop_
_entity.id
_entity.type
_entity.pdbx_description
1 polymer ?
#
loop_
_entity_poly.entity_id
_entity_poly.type
_entity_poly.pdbx_seq_one_letter_code
_entity_poly.pdbx_strand_id
1 'polypeptide(L)'
;MHLMQGLVTVFPSMNSGRASSDRFIQSTRTSAENTPAYAMIITRDNSRSSQVKSGMLYSKLILTAHQMGLAMQPLSQTLEEYPEMEKLYNSIHQNYTSNGKTIQMLFRLGKPSKEVPQSMRRDVMDLIIQE
;
A
#
# COMPACT_ATOMS: atom_id res chain seq x y z
N MET A 1 -7.46 19.79 -2.40
CA MET A 1 -6.28 19.12 -3.01
C MET A 1 -6.04 19.52 -4.47
N HIS A 2 -6.99 20.14 -5.18
CA HIS A 2 -6.88 20.40 -6.63
C HIS A 2 -6.37 21.81 -7.03
N LEU A 3 -6.43 22.83 -6.15
CA LEU A 3 -5.94 24.18 -6.48
C LEU A 3 -4.42 24.24 -6.70
N MET A 4 -3.67 23.52 -5.87
CA MET A 4 -2.21 23.43 -5.97
C MET A 4 -1.74 22.71 -7.23
N GLN A 5 -2.48 21.70 -7.70
CA GLN A 5 -2.15 21.01 -8.95
C GLN A 5 -2.35 21.94 -10.15
N GLY A 6 -3.46 22.71 -10.18
CA GLY A 6 -3.69 23.70 -11.23
C GLY A 6 -2.64 24.82 -11.25
N LEU A 7 -2.20 25.30 -10.08
CA LEU A 7 -1.16 26.33 -9.97
C LEU A 7 0.22 25.82 -10.45
N VAL A 8 0.57 24.56 -10.20
CA VAL A 8 1.82 23.97 -10.68
C VAL A 8 1.85 23.81 -12.21
N THR A 9 0.70 23.57 -12.84
CA THR A 9 0.57 23.55 -14.30
C THR A 9 0.80 24.94 -14.92
N VAL A 10 0.33 26.00 -14.27
CA VAL A 10 0.47 27.39 -14.76
C VAL A 10 1.84 27.97 -14.41
N PHE A 11 2.44 27.57 -13.28
CA PHE A 11 3.73 28.07 -12.81
C PHE A 11 4.69 26.90 -12.48
N PRO A 12 5.40 26.36 -13.48
CA PRO A 12 6.31 25.22 -13.30
C PRO A 12 7.44 25.48 -12.28
N SER A 13 7.81 26.75 -12.06
CA SER A 13 8.80 27.17 -11.07
C SER A 13 8.37 26.93 -9.61
N MET A 14 7.07 26.73 -9.36
CA MET A 14 6.55 26.32 -8.04
C MET A 14 6.76 24.84 -7.75
N ASN A 15 7.19 24.05 -8.74
CA ASN A 15 7.50 22.63 -8.60
C ASN A 15 8.93 22.42 -8.10
N SER A 16 9.22 22.77 -6.84
CA SER A 16 10.46 22.31 -6.23
C SER A 16 10.30 20.84 -5.82
N GLY A 17 11.04 19.93 -6.47
CA GLY A 17 10.98 18.49 -6.18
C GLY A 17 11.25 18.14 -4.71
N ARG A 18 11.94 19.04 -3.99
CA ARG A 18 12.12 18.96 -2.53
C ARG A 18 10.80 19.14 -1.78
N ALA A 19 10.02 20.18 -2.09
CA ALA A 19 8.76 20.43 -1.39
C ALA A 19 7.70 19.35 -1.65
N SER A 20 7.72 18.66 -2.79
CA SER A 20 6.87 17.49 -3.02
C SER A 20 7.32 16.28 -2.20
N SER A 21 8.64 16.03 -2.14
CA SER A 21 9.21 14.95 -1.33
C SER A 21 8.91 15.14 0.16
N ASP A 22 9.16 16.34 0.69
CA ASP A 22 8.91 16.67 2.10
C ASP A 22 7.44 16.45 2.47
N ARG A 23 6.52 16.86 1.58
CA ARG A 23 5.08 16.62 1.78
C ARG A 23 4.72 15.14 1.77
N PHE A 24 5.32 14.36 0.88
CA PHE A 24 5.07 12.91 0.83
C PHE A 24 5.58 12.20 2.09
N ILE A 25 6.79 12.56 2.56
CA ILE A 25 7.37 12.05 3.80
C ILE A 25 6.48 12.43 5.00
N GLN A 26 6.08 13.69 5.10
CA GLN A 26 5.24 14.17 6.20
C GLN A 26 3.87 13.49 6.21
N SER A 27 3.25 13.31 5.03
CA SER A 27 1.98 12.60 4.89
C SER A 27 2.09 11.13 5.29
N THR A 28 3.19 10.48 4.90
CA THR A 28 3.47 9.07 5.23
C THR A 28 3.71 8.90 6.73
N ARG A 29 4.48 9.80 7.37
CA ARG A 29 4.71 9.80 8.82
C ARG A 29 3.40 9.97 9.59
N THR A 30 2.62 11.00 9.24
CA THR A 30 1.30 11.26 9.85
C THR A 30 0.40 10.04 9.72
N SER A 31 0.40 9.42 8.53
CA SER A 31 -0.31 8.17 8.26
C SER A 31 0.12 7.04 9.19
N ALA A 32 1.42 6.80 9.35
CA ALA A 32 1.95 5.73 10.19
C ALA A 32 1.64 5.94 11.68
N GLU A 33 1.78 7.18 12.18
CA GLU A 33 1.51 7.57 13.58
C GLU A 33 0.03 7.44 13.96
N ASN A 34 -0.88 7.63 12.99
CA ASN A 34 -2.33 7.53 13.19
C ASN A 34 -2.90 6.16 12.79
N THR A 35 -2.05 5.15 12.60
CA THR A 35 -2.49 3.79 12.26
C THR A 35 -2.69 2.98 13.55
N PRO A 36 -3.92 2.54 13.87
CA PRO A 36 -4.18 1.81 15.11
C PRO A 36 -3.73 0.35 15.06
N ALA A 37 -3.67 -0.26 13.86
CA ALA A 37 -3.28 -1.65 13.71
C ALA A 37 -2.58 -1.93 12.37
N TYR A 38 -1.59 -2.82 12.44
CA TYR A 38 -0.91 -3.41 11.29
C TYR A 38 -1.13 -4.91 11.30
N ALA A 39 -1.20 -5.50 10.11
CA ALA A 39 -1.29 -6.94 9.94
C ALA A 39 -0.45 -7.38 8.74
N MET A 40 -0.06 -8.65 8.77
CA MET A 40 0.78 -9.28 7.75
C MET A 40 0.15 -10.59 7.29
N ILE A 41 0.31 -10.90 6.01
CA ILE A 41 0.11 -12.26 5.48
C ILE A 41 1.49 -12.87 5.31
N ILE A 42 1.72 -14.00 5.98
CA ILE A 42 3.02 -14.68 6.00
C ILE A 42 2.84 -16.10 5.45
N THR A 43 3.70 -16.49 4.52
CA THR A 43 3.71 -17.83 3.91
C THR A 43 5.00 -18.56 4.22
N ARG A 44 5.01 -19.88 3.98
CA ARG A 44 6.19 -20.73 4.18
C ARG A 44 7.29 -20.50 3.14
N ASP A 45 6.92 -20.00 1.97
CA ASP A 45 7.80 -19.74 0.83
C ASP A 45 7.34 -18.49 0.07
N ASN A 46 8.14 -18.07 -0.92
CA ASN A 46 7.81 -17.01 -1.87
C ASN A 46 7.36 -17.54 -3.25
N SER A 47 6.71 -18.70 -3.30
CA SER A 47 6.26 -19.25 -4.59
C SER A 47 5.13 -18.42 -5.21
N ARG A 48 4.99 -18.48 -6.54
CA ARG A 48 3.86 -17.85 -7.25
C ARG A 48 2.49 -18.31 -6.71
N SER A 49 2.36 -19.57 -6.31
CA SER A 49 1.14 -20.10 -5.69
C SER A 49 0.85 -19.41 -4.35
N SER A 50 1.87 -19.25 -3.51
CA SER A 50 1.77 -18.53 -2.23
C SER A 50 1.39 -17.06 -2.43
N GLN A 51 1.97 -16.39 -3.44
CA GLN A 51 1.64 -15.00 -3.79
C GLN A 51 0.15 -14.86 -4.21
N VAL A 52 -0.33 -15.71 -5.13
CA VAL A 52 -1.73 -15.68 -5.59
C VAL A 52 -2.69 -15.94 -4.43
N LYS A 53 -2.43 -16.98 -3.62
CA LYS A 53 -3.26 -17.30 -2.45
C LYS A 53 -3.28 -16.17 -1.43
N SER A 54 -2.16 -15.47 -1.25
CA SER A 54 -2.07 -14.30 -0.37
C SER A 54 -2.92 -13.14 -0.89
N GLY A 55 -2.89 -12.88 -2.20
CA GLY A 55 -3.78 -11.88 -2.83
C GLY A 55 -5.27 -12.23 -2.69
N MET A 56 -5.64 -13.50 -2.84
CA MET A 56 -7.02 -13.96 -2.62
C MET A 56 -7.44 -13.77 -1.15
N LEU A 57 -6.58 -14.14 -0.21
CA LEU A 57 -6.82 -13.94 1.22
C LEU A 57 -6.98 -12.46 1.54
N TYR A 58 -6.10 -11.61 1.04
CA TYR A 58 -6.20 -10.17 1.22
C TYR A 58 -7.50 -9.60 0.67
N SER A 59 -7.93 -10.05 -0.52
CA SER A 59 -9.21 -9.66 -1.12
C SER A 59 -10.40 -10.02 -0.21
N LYS A 60 -10.37 -11.19 0.42
CA LYS A 60 -11.39 -11.58 1.41
C LYS A 60 -11.34 -10.71 2.67
N LEU A 61 -10.13 -10.40 3.17
CA LEU A 61 -9.94 -9.57 4.36
C LEU A 61 -10.47 -8.15 4.12
N ILE A 62 -10.15 -7.51 3.00
CA ILE A 62 -10.59 -6.14 2.71
C ILE A 62 -12.11 -6.04 2.53
N LEU A 63 -12.74 -7.01 1.87
CA LEU A 63 -14.19 -7.05 1.73
C LEU A 63 -14.90 -7.23 3.09
N THR A 64 -14.37 -8.12 3.94
CA THR A 64 -14.87 -8.31 5.31
C THR A 64 -14.69 -7.04 6.14
N ALA A 65 -13.52 -6.40 6.07
CA ALA A 65 -13.25 -5.16 6.79
C ALA A 65 -14.22 -4.05 6.39
N HIS A 66 -14.52 -3.90 5.09
CA HIS A 66 -15.51 -2.93 4.62
C HIS A 66 -16.91 -3.19 5.20
N GLN A 67 -17.35 -4.44 5.32
CA GLN A 67 -18.64 -4.77 5.97
C GLN A 67 -18.68 -4.35 7.44
N MET A 68 -17.52 -4.27 8.09
CA MET A 68 -17.37 -3.81 9.48
C MET A 68 -17.17 -2.28 9.59
N GLY A 69 -17.22 -1.54 8.49
CA GLY A 69 -16.92 -0.11 8.45
C GLY A 69 -15.44 0.23 8.70
N LEU A 70 -14.54 -0.71 8.45
CA LEU A 70 -13.09 -0.54 8.54
C LEU A 70 -12.50 -0.34 7.14
N ALA A 71 -11.41 0.41 7.06
CA ALA A 71 -10.61 0.57 5.85
C ALA A 71 -9.26 -0.16 6.01
N MET A 72 -8.72 -0.66 4.89
CA MET A 72 -7.40 -1.29 4.82
C MET A 72 -6.55 -0.64 3.74
N GLN A 73 -5.24 -0.54 3.96
CA GLN A 73 -4.29 -0.05 2.96
C GLN A 73 -2.98 -0.86 2.99
N PRO A 74 -2.50 -1.39 1.84
CA PRO A 74 -1.19 -2.01 1.73
C PRO A 74 -0.05 -1.01 1.94
N LEU A 75 1.04 -1.47 2.55
CA LEU A 75 2.29 -0.72 2.75
C LEU A 75 3.46 -1.60 2.27
N SER A 76 3.53 -1.82 0.96
CA SER A 76 4.45 -2.81 0.37
C SER A 76 5.90 -2.37 0.30
N GLN A 77 6.20 -1.07 0.44
CA GLN A 77 7.55 -0.54 0.16
C GLN A 77 8.67 -1.32 0.85
N THR A 78 8.50 -1.62 2.15
CA THR A 78 9.48 -2.34 2.96
C THR A 78 9.69 -3.80 2.52
N LEU A 79 8.82 -4.32 1.65
CA LEU A 79 8.86 -5.66 1.09
C LEU A 79 9.37 -5.68 -0.37
N GLU A 80 9.72 -4.55 -0.96
CA GLU A 80 10.15 -4.48 -2.35
C GLU A 80 11.59 -5.01 -2.54
N GLU A 81 11.81 -5.74 -3.64
CA GLU A 81 13.03 -6.51 -3.90
C GLU A 81 14.02 -5.73 -4.78
N TYR A 82 14.50 -4.58 -4.30
CA TYR A 82 15.53 -3.79 -4.99
C TYR A 82 16.63 -3.31 -4.01
N PRO A 83 17.86 -3.02 -4.50
CA PRO A 83 19.06 -2.90 -3.65
C PRO A 83 18.91 -1.91 -2.48
N GLU A 84 18.28 -0.76 -2.70
CA GLU A 84 18.10 0.27 -1.68
C GLU A 84 17.14 -0.16 -0.55
N MET A 85 16.30 -1.17 -0.78
CA MET A 85 15.38 -1.72 0.22
C MET A 85 15.90 -2.98 0.90
N GLU A 86 16.98 -3.59 0.43
CA GLU A 86 17.49 -4.88 0.93
C GLU A 86 17.64 -4.88 2.46
N LYS A 87 18.22 -3.82 3.02
CA LYS A 87 18.38 -3.69 4.47
C LYS A 87 17.05 -3.70 5.21
N LEU A 88 16.06 -2.97 4.68
CA LEU A 88 14.73 -2.84 5.30
C LEU A 88 13.92 -4.14 5.11
N TYR A 89 14.00 -4.76 3.95
CA TYR A 89 13.43 -6.07 3.64
C TYR A 89 13.95 -7.15 4.60
N ASN A 90 15.26 -7.24 4.77
CA ASN A 90 15.88 -8.21 5.66
C ASN A 90 15.50 -7.93 7.13
N SER A 91 15.52 -6.66 7.54
CA SER A 91 15.19 -6.27 8.92
C SER A 91 13.74 -6.62 9.28
N ILE A 92 12.77 -6.36 8.40
CA ILE A 92 11.36 -6.68 8.70
C ILE A 92 11.14 -8.19 8.75
N HIS A 93 11.76 -8.96 7.85
CA HIS A 93 11.66 -10.42 7.87
C HIS A 93 12.32 -11.00 9.11
N GLN A 94 13.47 -10.49 9.53
CA GLN A 94 14.14 -10.94 10.76
C GLN A 94 13.31 -10.67 12.02
N ASN A 95 12.62 -9.53 12.07
CA ASN A 95 11.87 -9.13 13.26
C ASN A 95 10.49 -9.81 13.37
N TYR A 96 9.84 -10.09 12.25
CA TYR A 96 8.44 -10.54 12.23
C TYR A 96 8.24 -11.95 11.65
N THR A 97 9.30 -12.60 11.19
CA THR A 97 9.23 -13.99 10.71
C THR A 97 10.34 -14.85 11.31
N SER A 98 10.18 -16.16 11.16
CA SER A 98 11.20 -17.15 11.52
C SER A 98 11.28 -18.21 10.44
N ASN A 99 12.45 -18.85 10.31
CA ASN A 99 12.65 -20.06 9.51
C ASN A 99 12.28 -19.94 8.03
N GLY A 100 12.82 -18.93 7.32
CA GLY A 100 12.69 -18.81 5.86
C GLY A 100 11.29 -18.50 5.34
N LYS A 101 10.35 -18.12 6.22
CA LYS A 101 9.03 -17.63 5.85
C LYS A 101 9.11 -16.29 5.12
N THR A 102 8.09 -15.99 4.34
CA THR A 102 8.01 -14.74 3.56
C THR A 102 6.81 -13.92 4.02
N ILE A 103 7.03 -12.62 4.25
CA ILE A 103 5.95 -11.65 4.42
C ILE A 103 5.44 -11.31 3.02
N GLN A 104 4.28 -11.84 2.65
CA GLN A 104 3.68 -11.61 1.35
C GLN A 104 3.00 -10.24 1.26
N MET A 105 2.40 -9.79 2.36
CA MET A 105 1.73 -8.50 2.42
C MET A 105 1.88 -7.90 3.80
N LEU A 106 2.14 -6.59 3.85
CA LEU A 106 2.02 -5.74 5.03
C LEU A 106 0.92 -4.72 4.72
N PHE A 107 -0.04 -4.58 5.63
CA PHE A 107 -1.11 -3.60 5.49
C PHE A 107 -1.53 -3.03 6.84
N ARG A 108 -2.08 -1.82 6.79
CA ARG A 108 -2.72 -1.16 7.93
C ARG A 108 -4.22 -1.30 7.86
N LEU A 109 -4.88 -1.28 9.01
CA LEU A 109 -6.33 -1.22 9.13
C LEU A 109 -6.78 -0.26 10.23
N GLY A 110 -7.98 0.29 10.07
CA GLY A 110 -8.58 1.17 11.06
C GLY A 110 -9.92 1.73 10.62
N LYS A 111 -10.53 2.55 11.48
CA LYS A 111 -11.78 3.25 11.15
C LYS A 111 -11.44 4.53 10.38
N PRO A 112 -11.98 4.75 9.16
CA PRO A 112 -11.70 5.96 8.40
C PRO A 112 -12.26 7.18 9.13
N SER A 113 -11.46 8.24 9.25
CA SER A 113 -11.88 9.53 9.84
C SER A 113 -12.39 10.52 8.81
N LYS A 114 -12.18 10.24 7.52
CA LYS A 114 -12.60 11.06 6.38
C LYS A 114 -13.01 10.15 5.24
N GLU A 115 -14.06 10.56 4.53
CA GLU A 115 -14.44 9.92 3.29
C GLU A 115 -13.50 10.39 2.17
N VAL A 116 -13.08 9.45 1.31
CA VAL A 116 -12.21 9.71 0.17
C VAL A 116 -12.86 9.18 -1.10
N PRO A 117 -12.76 9.90 -2.23
CA PRO A 117 -13.32 9.41 -3.49
C PRO A 117 -12.61 8.12 -3.92
N GLN A 118 -13.36 7.24 -4.58
CA GLN A 118 -12.80 6.04 -5.16
C GLN A 118 -11.82 6.42 -6.28
N SER A 119 -10.69 5.70 -6.36
CA SER A 119 -9.77 5.87 -7.48
C SER A 119 -10.40 5.37 -8.77
N MET A 120 -10.07 6.02 -9.89
CA MET A 120 -10.56 5.61 -11.20
C MET A 120 -10.15 4.16 -11.50
N ARG A 121 -11.01 3.43 -12.22
CA ARG A 121 -10.74 2.08 -12.73
C ARG A 121 -10.90 2.09 -14.24
N ARG A 122 -10.17 1.20 -14.92
CA ARG A 122 -10.37 0.93 -16.35
C ARG A 122 -11.76 0.32 -16.57
N ASP A 123 -12.29 0.49 -17.77
CA ASP A 123 -13.50 -0.22 -18.16
C ASP A 123 -13.21 -1.73 -18.17
N VAL A 124 -14.20 -2.53 -17.76
CA VAL A 124 -14.04 -4.00 -17.72
C VAL A 124 -13.88 -4.58 -19.12
N MET A 125 -14.48 -3.94 -20.14
CA MET A 125 -14.39 -4.36 -21.54
C MET A 125 -13.00 -4.13 -22.12
N ASP A 126 -12.16 -3.29 -21.51
CA ASP A 126 -10.75 -3.15 -21.88
C ASP A 126 -9.88 -4.32 -21.38
N LEU A 127 -10.43 -5.22 -20.55
CA LEU A 127 -9.73 -6.33 -19.91
C LEU A 127 -10.25 -7.70 -20.33
N ILE A 128 -11.53 -7.81 -20.70
CA ILE A 128 -12.15 -9.05 -21.15
C ILE A 128 -11.99 -9.18 -22.66
N ILE A 129 -11.25 -10.20 -23.10
CA ILE A 129 -11.20 -10.59 -24.52
C ILE A 129 -12.45 -11.43 -24.79
N GLN A 130 -13.28 -11.00 -25.74
CA GLN A 130 -14.40 -11.81 -26.23
C GLN A 130 -13.84 -12.91 -27.15
N GLU A 131 -14.19 -14.16 -26.87
CA GLU A 131 -13.95 -15.29 -27.78
C GLU A 131 -14.95 -15.31 -28.94
#